data_AF-A0A9C8AA27-F1
#
_entry.id   AF-A0A9C8AA27-F1
#
_cell.length_a   1.000
_cell.length_b   1.000
_cell.length_c   1.000
_cell.angle_alpha   90.00
_cell.angle_beta   90.00
_cell.angle_gamma   90.00
#
_symmetry.space_group_name_H-M   'P 1'
#
loop_
_entity.id
_entity.type
_entity.pdbx_description
1 polymer ?
#
loop_
_entity_poly.entity_id
_entity_poly.type
_entity_poly.pdbx_seq_one_letter_code
_entity_poly.pdbx_strand_id
1 'polypeptide(L)'
;MSVNMNTAPLDKPRLKCFTVENFKAFRQCVLDLAPLTILIGENSSGKSSILQALLLIKQTLESPSGGGVLNLNSHYVQFRQFKEIVFGMPKDEAILGFELAFPQL
;
A
#
# COMPACT_ATOMS: atom_id res chain seq x y z
N MET A 1 40.93 9.61 -15.31
CA MET A 1 39.83 10.28 -14.58
C MET A 1 38.77 9.23 -14.33
N SER A 2 38.76 8.65 -13.14
CA SER A 2 37.78 7.62 -12.76
C SER A 2 36.56 8.33 -12.20
N VAL A 3 35.42 8.24 -12.89
CA VAL A 3 34.14 8.73 -12.35
C VAL A 3 33.74 7.77 -11.23
N ASN A 4 33.88 8.20 -9.98
CA ASN A 4 33.34 7.49 -8.82
C ASN A 4 31.81 7.50 -8.94
N MET A 5 31.24 6.34 -9.26
CA MET A 5 29.79 6.08 -9.28
C MET A 5 29.24 5.78 -7.87
N ASN A 6 29.89 6.26 -6.81
CA ASN A 6 29.46 5.99 -5.44
C ASN A 6 28.80 7.23 -4.83
N THR A 7 27.64 7.02 -4.21
CA THR A 7 26.73 7.98 -3.55
C THR A 7 25.68 8.67 -4.42
N ALA A 8 24.75 7.90 -5.00
CA ALA A 8 23.36 8.37 -5.07
C ALA A 8 22.81 8.38 -3.62
N PRO A 9 22.06 9.41 -3.18
CA PRO A 9 21.76 9.60 -1.77
C PRO A 9 20.95 8.40 -1.25
N LEU A 10 21.53 7.67 -0.30
CA LEU A 10 20.87 6.60 0.43
C LEU A 10 20.04 7.16 1.61
N ASP A 11 19.68 8.45 1.58
CA ASP A 11 19.14 9.16 2.75
C ASP A 11 17.60 9.26 2.76
N LYS A 12 16.91 8.68 1.77
CA LYS A 12 15.43 8.60 1.78
C LYS A 12 14.97 7.25 2.34
N PRO A 13 14.07 7.22 3.35
CA PRO A 13 13.55 5.97 3.87
C PRO A 13 12.86 5.18 2.75
N ARG A 14 13.27 3.92 2.57
CA ARG A 14 12.73 3.03 1.54
C ARG A 14 11.78 2.03 2.16
N LEU A 15 10.63 1.80 1.54
CA LEU A 15 9.73 0.74 1.98
C LEU A 15 10.37 -0.63 1.69
N LYS A 16 10.52 -1.47 2.71
CA LYS A 16 11.16 -2.79 2.63
C LYS A 16 10.17 -3.92 2.63
N CYS A 17 9.09 -3.78 3.39
CA CYS A 17 7.99 -4.74 3.40
C CYS A 17 6.67 -3.97 3.47
N PHE A 18 5.69 -4.47 2.75
CA PHE A 18 4.31 -4.02 2.84
C PHE A 18 3.41 -5.21 3.16
N THR A 19 2.69 -5.13 4.27
CA THR A 19 1.66 -6.12 4.62
C THR A 19 0.29 -5.47 4.49
N VAL A 20 -0.63 -6.19 3.87
CA VAL A 20 -2.04 -5.82 3.78
C VAL A 20 -2.92 -6.95 4.28
N GLU A 21 -3.89 -6.61 5.13
CA GLU A 21 -4.80 -7.56 5.75
C GLU A 21 -6.26 -7.19 5.49
N ASN A 22 -7.06 -8.20 5.19
CA ASN A 22 -8.48 -8.11 4.86
C ASN A 22 -8.82 -7.10 3.76
N PHE A 23 -7.95 -6.90 2.77
CA PHE A 23 -8.18 -5.94 1.68
C PHE A 23 -8.49 -6.62 0.34
N LYS A 24 -9.70 -6.40 -0.19
CA LYS A 24 -10.16 -6.87 -1.50
C LYS A 24 -9.90 -8.35 -1.76
N ALA A 25 -8.92 -8.68 -2.60
CA ALA A 25 -8.57 -10.05 -2.97
C ALA A 25 -7.73 -10.75 -1.89
N PHE A 26 -7.24 -10.04 -0.88
CA PHE A 26 -6.29 -10.56 0.10
C PHE A 26 -6.93 -10.64 1.48
N ARG A 27 -7.00 -11.87 2.03
CA ARG A 27 -7.17 -12.04 3.48
C ARG A 27 -5.92 -11.56 4.22
N GLN A 28 -4.74 -11.92 3.70
CA GLN A 28 -3.45 -11.40 4.12
C GLN A 28 -2.50 -11.49 2.92
N CYS A 29 -1.65 -10.48 2.73
CA CYS A 29 -0.56 -10.49 1.77
C CYS A 29 0.64 -9.74 2.35
N VAL A 30 1.79 -10.39 2.35
CA VAL A 30 3.08 -9.83 2.76
C VAL A 30 3.95 -9.71 1.51
N LEU A 31 4.49 -8.52 1.27
CA LEU A 31 5.28 -8.20 0.08
C LEU A 31 6.63 -7.62 0.47
N ASP A 32 7.69 -8.38 0.29
CA ASP A 32 9.06 -7.88 0.35
C ASP A 32 9.36 -7.03 -0.89
N LEU A 33 9.90 -5.84 -0.67
CA LEU A 33 10.17 -4.85 -1.70
C LEU A 33 11.67 -4.64 -1.90
N ALA A 34 12.09 -4.80 -3.14
CA ALA A 34 13.39 -4.36 -3.64
C ALA A 34 13.25 -2.98 -4.31
N PRO A 35 14.37 -2.25 -4.52
CA PRO A 35 14.34 -0.96 -5.21
C PRO A 35 13.61 -0.98 -6.57
N LEU A 36 13.62 -2.14 -7.24
CA LEU A 36 12.74 -2.45 -8.35
C LEU A 36 11.96 -3.72 -8.03
N THR A 37 10.64 -3.62 -7.95
CA THR A 37 9.73 -4.75 -7.74
C THR A 37 8.75 -4.80 -8.89
N ILE A 38 8.62 -5.96 -9.55
CA ILE A 38 7.70 -6.17 -10.68
C ILE A 38 6.58 -7.09 -10.22
N LEU A 39 5.34 -6.60 -10.25
CA LEU A 39 4.16 -7.41 -9.96
C LEU A 39 3.67 -8.11 -11.24
N ILE A 40 3.84 -9.43 -11.30
CA ILE A 40 3.40 -10.27 -12.43
C ILE A 40 2.33 -11.29 -11.99
N GLY A 41 1.51 -11.75 -12.94
CA GLY A 41 0.48 -12.75 -12.70
C GLY A 41 -0.78 -12.49 -13.52
N GLU A 42 -1.74 -13.41 -13.47
CA GLU A 42 -2.98 -13.34 -14.25
C GLU A 42 -3.86 -12.14 -13.90
N ASN A 43 -4.72 -11.72 -14.84
CA ASN A 43 -5.72 -10.70 -14.54
C ASN A 43 -6.57 -11.11 -13.35
N SER A 44 -6.98 -10.14 -12.53
CA SER A 44 -7.72 -10.39 -11.29
C SER A 44 -6.96 -11.11 -10.17
N SER A 45 -5.64 -11.35 -10.30
CA SER A 45 -4.80 -11.93 -9.23
C SER A 45 -4.51 -10.99 -8.05
N GLY A 46 -5.12 -9.80 -8.00
CA GLY A 46 -4.94 -8.83 -6.91
C GLY A 46 -3.80 -7.82 -7.07
N LYS A 47 -3.05 -7.82 -8.18
CA LYS A 47 -1.97 -6.83 -8.43
C LYS A 47 -2.44 -5.37 -8.28
N SER A 48 -3.56 -5.03 -8.92
CA SER A 48 -4.16 -3.70 -8.79
C SER A 48 -4.64 -3.43 -7.37
N SER A 49 -5.05 -4.45 -6.62
CA SER A 49 -5.45 -4.31 -5.21
C SER A 49 -4.26 -3.93 -4.32
N ILE A 50 -3.06 -4.47 -4.56
CA ILE A 50 -1.84 -4.04 -3.84
C ILE A 50 -1.55 -2.55 -4.09
N LEU A 51 -1.58 -2.12 -5.37
CA LEU A 51 -1.37 -0.71 -5.70
C LEU A 51 -2.44 0.20 -5.09
N GLN A 52 -3.70 -0.24 -5.13
CA GLN A 52 -4.81 0.49 -4.53
C GLN A 52 -4.69 0.62 -3.00
N ALA A 53 -4.16 -0.39 -2.31
CA ALA A 53 -3.90 -0.31 -0.87
C ALA A 53 -2.84 0.75 -0.55
N LEU A 54 -1.72 0.77 -1.29
CA LEU A 54 -0.68 1.80 -1.12
C LEU A 54 -1.20 3.21 -1.41
N LEU A 55 -1.99 3.37 -2.48
CA LEU A 55 -2.60 4.64 -2.85
C LEU A 55 -3.64 5.12 -1.83
N LEU A 56 -4.40 4.20 -1.23
CA LEU A 56 -5.35 4.51 -0.16
C LEU A 56 -4.65 5.08 1.07
N ILE A 57 -3.51 4.49 1.46
CA ILE A 57 -2.69 4.98 2.57
C ILE A 57 -2.14 6.37 2.23
N LYS A 58 -1.54 6.53 1.05
CA LYS A 58 -1.00 7.82 0.59
C LYS A 58 -2.04 8.93 0.65
N GLN A 59 -3.22 8.72 0.06
CA GLN A 59 -4.27 9.74 0.00
C GLN A 59 -4.91 10.02 1.37
N THR A 60 -4.88 9.04 2.28
CA THR A 60 -5.31 9.21 3.67
C THR A 60 -4.32 10.09 4.43
N LEU A 61 -3.01 9.84 4.26
CA LEU A 61 -1.94 10.63 4.89
C LEU A 61 -1.83 12.06 4.33
N GLU A 62 -2.18 12.27 3.06
CA GLU A 62 -2.18 13.59 2.42
C GLU A 62 -3.45 14.42 2.72
N SER A 63 -4.47 13.79 3.32
CA SER A 63 -5.75 14.47 3.56
C SER A 63 -5.60 15.62 4.57
N PRO A 64 -6.04 16.85 4.22
CA PRO A 64 -5.96 18.01 5.12
C PRO A 64 -6.71 17.82 6.44
N SER A 65 -7.70 16.91 6.44
CA SER A 65 -8.56 16.66 7.59
C SER A 65 -7.90 15.90 8.73
N GLY A 66 -6.62 15.51 8.61
CA GLY A 66 -5.68 15.26 9.73
C GLY A 66 -6.10 14.31 10.87
N GLY A 67 -7.21 13.57 10.72
CA GLY A 67 -7.90 12.93 11.85
C GLY A 67 -7.73 11.42 11.96
N GLY A 68 -6.86 10.79 11.16
CA GLY A 68 -6.71 9.33 11.14
C GLY A 68 -7.89 8.58 10.50
N VAL A 69 -8.83 9.29 9.86
CA VAL A 69 -9.94 8.67 9.13
C VAL A 69 -9.48 8.27 7.74
N LEU A 70 -9.69 7.00 7.39
CA LEU A 70 -9.37 6.43 6.08
C LEU A 70 -10.12 7.19 4.97
N ASN A 71 -9.37 7.84 4.07
CA ASN A 71 -9.97 8.61 2.98
C ASN A 71 -10.31 7.67 1.84
N LEU A 72 -11.57 7.25 1.73
CA LEU A 72 -12.02 6.29 0.71
C LEU A 72 -12.23 6.92 -0.68
N ASN A 73 -12.33 8.23 -0.80
CA ASN A 73 -12.74 8.89 -2.03
C ASN A 73 -11.88 10.11 -2.34
N SER A 74 -10.84 9.91 -3.13
CA SER A 74 -9.97 10.98 -3.61
C SER A 74 -9.46 10.69 -5.02
N HIS A 75 -8.42 11.41 -5.44
CA HIS A 75 -7.90 11.39 -6.81
C HIS A 75 -7.05 10.16 -7.12
N TYR A 76 -6.49 9.44 -6.13
CA TYR A 76 -5.74 8.21 -6.39
C TYR A 76 -6.64 6.98 -6.45
N VAL A 77 -7.56 6.83 -5.48
CA VAL A 77 -8.55 5.76 -5.44
C VAL A 77 -9.91 6.29 -4.96
N GLN A 78 -10.95 5.75 -5.58
CA GLN A 78 -12.35 6.08 -5.28
C GLN A 78 -13.09 4.81 -4.93
N PHE A 79 -13.47 4.71 -3.66
CA PHE A 79 -14.29 3.65 -3.13
C PHE A 79 -15.60 4.21 -2.60
N ARG A 80 -16.72 3.53 -2.91
CA ARG A 80 -18.06 3.99 -2.51
C ARG A 80 -18.36 3.63 -1.07
N GLN A 81 -17.99 2.42 -0.64
CA GLN A 81 -18.31 1.89 0.68
C GLN A 81 -17.13 1.13 1.27
N PHE A 82 -16.95 1.20 2.59
CA PHE A 82 -15.90 0.45 3.28
C PHE A 82 -15.94 -1.06 2.98
N LYS A 83 -17.14 -1.66 2.95
CA LYS A 83 -17.30 -3.10 2.70
C LYS A 83 -16.72 -3.57 1.35
N GLU A 84 -16.62 -2.71 0.36
CA GLU A 84 -16.13 -3.07 -0.99
C GLU A 84 -14.61 -3.24 -1.04
N ILE A 85 -13.91 -2.63 -0.08
CA ILE A 85 -12.46 -2.76 0.05
C ILE A 85 -12.08 -3.86 1.04
N VAL A 86 -13.04 -4.43 1.75
CA VAL A 86 -12.79 -5.52 2.69
C VAL A 86 -12.91 -6.87 1.98
N PHE A 87 -11.98 -7.77 2.29
CA PHE A 87 -12.00 -9.15 1.84
C PHE A 87 -13.31 -9.86 2.21
N GLY A 88 -13.93 -10.50 1.22
CA GLY A 88 -15.11 -11.32 1.43
C GLY A 88 -16.42 -10.56 1.67
N MET A 89 -16.45 -9.22 1.52
CA MET A 89 -17.68 -8.40 1.65
C MET A 89 -18.40 -8.66 2.98
N PRO A 90 -17.81 -8.24 4.11
CA PRO A 90 -18.35 -8.51 5.45
C PRO A 90 -19.77 -7.96 5.59
N LYS A 91 -20.60 -8.64 6.40
CA LYS A 91 -21.97 -8.21 6.70
C LYS A 91 -22.06 -7.24 7.87
N ASP A 92 -21.12 -7.35 8.81
CA ASP A 92 -21.08 -6.60 10.06
C ASP A 92 -19.75 -5.83 10.16
N GLU A 93 -19.07 -5.91 11.30
CA GLU A 93 -17.79 -5.25 11.52
C GLU A 93 -16.64 -5.89 10.74
N ALA A 94 -15.67 -5.06 10.34
CA ALA A 94 -14.45 -5.52 9.72
C ALA A 94 -13.26 -4.60 10.04
N ILE A 95 -12.09 -5.22 10.08
CA ILE A 95 -10.81 -4.56 10.37
C ILE A 95 -9.94 -4.68 9.12
N LEU A 96 -9.36 -3.55 8.71
CA LEU A 96 -8.30 -3.48 7.72
C LEU A 96 -6.96 -3.27 8.40
N GLY A 97 -5.95 -4.03 7.97
CA GLY A 97 -4.58 -3.90 8.45
C GLY A 97 -3.66 -3.43 7.34
N PHE A 98 -2.80 -2.45 7.65
CA PHE A 98 -1.69 -2.05 6.81
C PHE A 98 -0.43 -1.95 7.67
N GLU A 99 0.63 -2.63 7.27
CA GLU A 99 1.93 -2.55 7.93
C GLU A 99 3.00 -2.15 6.91
N LEU A 100 3.83 -1.18 7.29
CA LEU A 100 4.93 -0.69 6.47
C LEU A 100 6.23 -0.82 7.26
N ALA A 101 7.16 -1.62 6.75
CA ALA A 101 8.50 -1.74 7.33
C ALA A 101 9.50 -0.89 6.55
N PHE A 102 10.29 -0.10 7.28
CA PHE A 102 11.41 0.69 6.75
C PHE A 102 12.71 0.24 7.41
N PRO A 103 13.88 0.40 6.76
CA PRO A 103 15.18 0.16 7.39
C PRO A 103 15.34 1.05 8.61
N GLN A 104 15.90 0.50 9.70
CA GLN A 104 16.41 1.30 10.80
C GLN A 104 17.70 1.98 10.30
N LEU A 105 17.77 3.31 10.44
CA LEU A 105 18.93 4.12 10.05
C LEU A 105 20.17 3.74 10.87
#